data_AF-A0A7W0UJA4-F1
#
_entry.id   AF-A0A7W0UJA4-F1
#
_cell.length_a   1.000
_cell.length_b   1.000
_cell.length_c   1.000
_cell.angle_alpha   90.00
_cell.angle_beta   90.00
_cell.angle_gamma   90.00
#
_symmetry.space_group_name_H-M   'P 1'
#
loop_
_entity.id
_entity.type
_entity.pdbx_description
1 polymer ?
#
loop_
_entity_poly.entity_id
_entity_poly.type
_entity_poly.pdbx_seq_one_letter_code
_entity_poly.pdbx_strand_id
1 'polypeptide(L)'
;MTDWKERNAELIAAAKSYAARGWRVHPVYPAKNGRCAWCAEKGKTCNAPGKHPVFLKWQEKATTNPVEIARWWRMYPLSFVGIATGHGLAVVDIDPRNGGSESAAKLGIPETYTVETGGGGRHHYFTHEGKIRNSAG
;
A
#
# COMPACT_ATOMS: atom_id res chain seq x y z
N MET A 1 -22.47 2.78 -9.76
CA MET A 1 -21.65 1.57 -9.96
C MET A 1 -20.53 1.97 -10.92
N THR A 2 -19.34 2.26 -10.41
CA THR A 2 -18.18 2.54 -11.28
C THR A 2 -17.89 1.30 -12.12
N ASP A 3 -17.70 1.45 -13.43
CA ASP A 3 -17.29 0.34 -14.29
C ASP A 3 -15.93 -0.17 -13.75
N TRP A 4 -15.85 -1.46 -13.48
CA TRP A 4 -14.65 -2.07 -12.92
C TRP A 4 -13.45 -1.95 -13.87
N LYS A 5 -13.69 -1.79 -15.17
CA LYS A 5 -12.65 -1.49 -16.16
C LYS A 5 -12.05 -0.11 -15.96
N GLU A 6 -12.88 0.89 -15.66
CA GLU A 6 -12.43 2.24 -15.33
C GLU A 6 -11.58 2.23 -14.06
N ARG A 7 -12.06 1.55 -13.01
CA ARG A 7 -11.30 1.42 -11.76
C ARG A 7 -9.95 0.72 -11.93
N ASN A 8 -9.87 -0.29 -12.81
CA ASN A 8 -8.59 -0.93 -13.13
C ASN A 8 -7.64 0.05 -13.85
N ALA A 9 -8.14 0.82 -14.81
CA ALA A 9 -7.34 1.84 -15.49
C ALA A 9 -6.82 2.91 -14.52
N GLU A 10 -7.65 3.35 -13.57
CA GLU A 10 -7.25 4.27 -12.50
C GLU A 10 -6.15 3.70 -11.61
N LEU A 11 -6.26 2.43 -11.19
CA LEU A 11 -5.24 1.78 -10.35
C LEU A 11 -3.89 1.64 -11.08
N ILE A 12 -3.91 1.31 -12.38
CA ILE A 12 -2.71 1.27 -13.21
C ILE A 12 -2.09 2.66 -13.34
N ALA A 13 -2.93 3.67 -13.61
CA ALA A 13 -2.49 5.06 -13.72
C ALA A 13 -1.87 5.54 -12.40
N ALA A 14 -2.49 5.24 -11.26
CA ALA A 14 -1.95 5.54 -9.94
C ALA A 14 -0.61 4.85 -9.69
N ALA A 15 -0.50 3.54 -9.96
CA ALA A 15 0.74 2.79 -9.82
C ALA A 15 1.89 3.40 -10.65
N LYS A 16 1.61 3.75 -11.91
CA LYS A 16 2.59 4.42 -12.78
C LYS A 16 2.94 5.82 -12.28
N SER A 17 1.96 6.56 -11.76
CA SER A 17 2.16 7.90 -11.18
C SER A 17 3.08 7.85 -9.96
N TYR A 18 2.91 6.86 -9.07
CA TYR A 18 3.81 6.66 -7.92
C TYR A 18 5.21 6.25 -8.37
N ALA A 19 5.31 5.34 -9.33
CA ALA A 19 6.59 4.92 -9.89
C ALA A 19 7.36 6.09 -10.54
N ALA A 20 6.67 7.01 -11.23
CA ALA A 20 7.26 8.21 -11.80
C ALA A 20 7.84 9.17 -10.74
N ARG A 21 7.38 9.08 -9.47
CA ARG A 21 7.95 9.80 -8.33
C ARG A 21 9.13 9.06 -7.68
N GLY A 22 9.56 7.94 -8.27
CA GLY A 22 10.61 7.09 -7.72
C GLY A 22 10.13 6.11 -6.65
N TRP A 23 8.83 6.04 -6.36
CA TRP A 23 8.28 5.16 -5.34
C TRP A 23 8.04 3.77 -5.89
N ARG A 24 8.67 2.77 -5.28
CA ARG A 24 8.54 1.38 -5.69
C ARG A 24 7.16 0.85 -5.32
N VAL A 25 6.45 0.30 -6.31
CA VAL A 25 5.08 -0.22 -6.12
C VAL A 25 5.02 -1.73 -6.27
N HIS A 26 3.96 -2.34 -5.73
CA HIS A 26 3.60 -3.74 -5.96
C HIS A 26 2.07 -3.93 -5.89
N PRO A 27 1.52 -4.97 -6.54
CA PRO A 27 0.11 -5.29 -6.43
C PRO A 27 -0.22 -5.93 -5.07
N VAL A 28 -1.41 -5.61 -4.56
CA VAL A 28 -1.99 -6.11 -3.31
C VAL A 28 -3.35 -6.73 -3.59
N TYR A 29 -3.60 -7.94 -3.10
CA TYR A 29 -4.87 -8.63 -3.31
C TYR A 29 -6.02 -7.88 -2.65
N PRO A 30 -7.17 -7.74 -3.33
CA PRO A 30 -8.34 -7.10 -2.75
C PRO A 30 -8.99 -8.00 -1.69
N ALA A 31 -9.75 -7.36 -0.79
CA ALA A 31 -10.73 -8.06 0.03
C ALA A 31 -12.07 -8.14 -0.72
N LYS A 32 -12.71 -9.31 -0.69
CA LYS A 32 -14.07 -9.54 -1.18
C LYS A 32 -14.90 -10.11 -0.05
N ASN A 33 -15.99 -9.44 0.33
CA ASN A 33 -16.88 -9.85 1.43
C ASN A 33 -16.13 -10.15 2.75
N GLY A 34 -15.18 -9.27 3.12
CA GLY A 34 -14.36 -9.45 4.32
C GLY A 34 -13.35 -10.59 4.27
N ARG A 35 -13.13 -11.22 3.10
CA ARG A 35 -12.14 -12.29 2.90
C ARG A 35 -11.08 -11.86 1.90
N CYS A 36 -9.82 -12.20 2.15
CA CYS A 36 -8.77 -12.02 1.15
C CYS A 36 -9.04 -12.95 -0.04
N ALA A 37 -9.10 -12.40 -1.25
CA ALA A 37 -9.38 -13.18 -2.46
C ALA A 37 -8.40 -14.35 -2.62
N TRP A 38 -7.10 -14.10 -2.42
CA TRP A 38 -6.08 -15.13 -2.51
C TRP A 38 -6.15 -16.18 -1.39
N CYS A 39 -6.37 -15.77 -0.13
CA CYS A 39 -6.48 -16.73 0.97
C CYS A 39 -7.70 -17.64 0.79
N ALA A 40 -8.83 -17.09 0.31
CA ALA A 40 -10.02 -17.86 0.01
C ALA A 40 -9.76 -18.92 -1.07
N GLU A 41 -9.09 -18.55 -2.17
CA GLU A 41 -8.67 -19.50 -3.21
C GLU A 41 -7.74 -20.60 -2.71
N LYS A 42 -6.94 -20.33 -1.66
CA LYS A 42 -6.02 -21.29 -1.04
C LYS A 42 -6.62 -22.03 0.15
N GLY A 43 -7.91 -21.84 0.46
CA GLY A 43 -8.56 -22.44 1.62
C GLY A 43 -7.97 -22.00 2.97
N LYS A 44 -7.32 -20.83 3.02
CA LYS A 44 -6.70 -20.26 4.23
C LYS A 44 -7.56 -19.17 4.84
N THR A 45 -7.60 -19.11 6.15
CA THR A 45 -8.11 -17.95 6.90
C THR A 45 -7.00 -16.90 7.04
N CYS A 46 -7.36 -15.62 7.02
CA CYS A 46 -6.42 -14.52 7.22
C CYS A 46 -7.00 -13.45 8.15
N ASN A 47 -6.14 -12.89 8.99
CA ASN A 47 -6.54 -11.86 9.97
C ASN A 47 -6.48 -10.44 9.37
N ALA A 48 -5.95 -10.28 8.15
CA ALA A 48 -5.83 -8.99 7.46
C ALA A 48 -6.27 -9.06 5.98
N PRO A 49 -7.57 -9.29 5.69
CA PRO A 49 -8.11 -9.22 4.34
C PRO A 49 -7.72 -7.91 3.62
N GLY A 50 -7.33 -7.98 2.35
CA GLY A 50 -7.02 -6.79 1.56
C GLY A 50 -5.62 -6.18 1.79
N LYS A 51 -4.84 -6.72 2.74
CA LYS A 51 -3.45 -6.29 3.01
C LYS A 51 -2.39 -7.29 2.55
N HIS A 52 -2.76 -8.24 1.69
CA HIS A 52 -1.85 -9.31 1.26
C HIS A 52 -1.15 -8.92 -0.06
N PRO A 53 0.19 -8.92 -0.10
CA PRO A 53 0.92 -8.73 -1.34
C PRO A 53 0.66 -9.91 -2.30
N VAL A 54 0.67 -9.64 -3.60
CA VAL A 54 0.48 -10.71 -4.60
C VAL A 54 1.66 -11.67 -4.68
N PHE A 55 2.86 -11.18 -4.37
CA PHE A 55 4.09 -11.96 -4.46
C PHE A 55 4.71 -12.22 -3.08
N LEU A 56 5.34 -13.39 -2.93
CA LEU A 56 6.34 -13.58 -1.87
C LEU A 56 7.54 -12.66 -2.13
N LYS A 57 8.19 -12.21 -1.04
CA LYS A 57 9.31 -11.25 -1.10
C LYS A 57 8.96 -9.99 -1.91
N TRP A 58 7.73 -9.49 -1.71
CA TRP A 58 7.23 -8.33 -2.43
C TRP A 58 8.10 -7.09 -2.26
N GLN A 59 8.78 -6.94 -1.12
CA GLN A 59 9.67 -5.82 -0.82
C GLN A 59 10.85 -5.77 -1.80
N GLU A 60 11.39 -6.92 -2.18
CA GLU A 60 12.47 -7.05 -3.17
C GLU A 60 11.94 -6.83 -4.59
N LYS A 61 10.71 -7.29 -4.84
CA LYS A 61 10.08 -7.22 -6.16
C LYS A 61 9.49 -5.86 -6.49
N ALA A 62 9.15 -5.04 -5.50
CA ALA A 62 8.54 -3.74 -5.71
C ALA A 62 9.42 -2.88 -6.63
N THR A 63 8.80 -2.30 -7.65
CA THR A 63 9.51 -1.74 -8.82
C THR A 63 9.00 -0.35 -9.17
N THR A 64 9.83 0.43 -9.86
CA THR A 64 9.44 1.67 -10.55
C THR A 64 9.32 1.46 -12.06
N ASN A 65 9.59 0.25 -12.57
CA ASN A 65 9.56 -0.02 -13.99
C ASN A 65 8.12 -0.02 -14.54
N PRO A 66 7.73 0.92 -15.42
CA PRO A 66 6.36 1.02 -15.91
C PRO A 66 5.92 -0.18 -16.75
N VAL A 67 6.86 -0.88 -17.39
CA VAL A 67 6.58 -2.09 -18.18
C VAL A 67 6.20 -3.25 -17.25
N GLU A 68 6.93 -3.42 -16.15
CA GLU A 68 6.60 -4.44 -15.14
C GLU A 68 5.27 -4.17 -14.45
N ILE A 69 5.01 -2.91 -14.09
CA ILE A 69 3.74 -2.48 -13.49
C ILE A 69 2.57 -2.81 -14.43
N ALA A 70 2.67 -2.44 -15.71
CA ALA A 70 1.62 -2.77 -16.68
C ALA A 70 1.41 -4.29 -16.82
N ARG A 71 2.50 -5.06 -16.83
CA ARG A 71 2.44 -6.53 -16.87
C ARG A 71 1.72 -7.10 -15.65
N TRP A 72 2.00 -6.61 -14.45
CA TRP A 72 1.36 -7.09 -13.22
C TRP A 72 -0.14 -6.85 -13.21
N TRP A 73 -0.60 -5.66 -13.57
CA TRP A 73 -2.04 -5.37 -13.60
C TRP A 73 -2.77 -6.05 -14.75
N ARG A 74 -2.06 -6.51 -15.80
CA ARG A 74 -2.65 -7.44 -16.78
C ARG A 74 -2.90 -8.83 -16.19
N MET A 75 -2.00 -9.31 -15.32
CA MET A 75 -2.13 -10.61 -14.66
C MET A 75 -3.09 -10.59 -13.47
N TYR A 76 -3.14 -9.47 -12.74
CA TYR A 76 -3.92 -9.30 -11.51
C TYR A 76 -4.75 -8.01 -11.57
N PRO A 77 -5.75 -7.91 -12.47
CA PRO A 77 -6.47 -6.67 -12.78
C PRO A 77 -7.30 -6.09 -11.64
N LEU A 78 -7.49 -6.85 -10.56
CA LEU A 78 -8.26 -6.42 -9.38
C LEU A 78 -7.37 -6.01 -8.20
N SER A 79 -6.05 -5.96 -8.40
CA SER A 79 -5.12 -5.65 -7.31
C SER A 79 -5.13 -4.17 -6.97
N PHE A 80 -5.14 -3.86 -5.68
CA PHE A 80 -4.80 -2.54 -5.18
C PHE A 80 -3.30 -2.26 -5.36
N VAL A 81 -2.93 -0.98 -5.24
CA VAL A 81 -1.54 -0.53 -5.31
C VAL A 81 -0.96 -0.46 -3.90
N GLY A 82 0.09 -1.23 -3.64
CA GLY A 82 0.96 -1.06 -2.47
C GLY A 82 2.22 -0.28 -2.84
N ILE A 83 2.71 0.55 -1.92
CA ILE A 83 3.97 1.30 -2.07
C ILE A 83 4.96 0.76 -1.04
N ALA A 84 6.14 0.35 -1.48
CA ALA A 84 7.23 -0.08 -0.62
C ALA A 84 7.99 1.15 -0.08
N THR A 85 7.84 1.41 1.22
CA THR A 85 8.49 2.52 1.94
C THR A 85 9.93 2.19 2.35
N GLY A 86 10.66 3.18 2.87
CA GLY A 86 12.05 3.08 3.36
C GLY A 86 13.11 3.49 2.34
N HIS A 87 12.71 3.78 1.09
CA HIS A 87 13.57 4.22 -0.01
C HIS A 87 13.00 5.49 -0.64
N GLY A 88 13.31 6.65 -0.05
CA GLY A 88 12.84 7.96 -0.53
C GLY A 88 11.44 8.34 -0.08
N LEU A 89 10.67 7.39 0.48
CA LEU A 89 9.36 7.61 1.06
C LEU A 89 9.26 6.89 2.40
N ALA A 90 8.87 7.62 3.45
CA ALA A 90 8.52 7.10 4.75
C ALA A 90 7.07 7.46 5.08
N VAL A 91 6.42 6.58 5.82
CA VAL A 91 5.05 6.80 6.30
C VAL A 91 5.06 6.60 7.82
N VAL A 92 4.57 7.60 8.55
CA VAL A 92 4.25 7.46 9.96
C VAL A 92 2.79 7.04 10.06
N ASP A 93 2.56 5.80 10.51
CA ASP A 93 1.22 5.24 10.74
C ASP A 93 0.75 5.55 12.17
N ILE A 94 -0.19 6.47 12.28
CA ILE A 94 -0.82 6.88 13.54
C ILE A 94 -2.08 6.02 13.74
N ASP A 95 -1.93 4.88 14.42
CA ASP A 95 -3.05 4.01 14.78
C ASP A 95 -3.55 4.30 16.20
N PRO A 96 -4.76 4.88 16.38
CA PRO A 96 -5.31 5.17 17.70
C PRO A 96 -5.50 3.92 18.56
N ARG A 97 -5.67 2.74 17.95
CA ARG A 97 -5.85 1.47 18.68
C ARG A 97 -4.58 1.03 19.41
N ASN A 98 -3.43 1.59 19.02
CA ASN A 98 -2.12 1.28 19.58
C ASN A 98 -1.49 2.49 20.30
N GLY A 99 -2.30 3.47 20.72
CA GLY A 99 -1.80 4.69 21.40
C GLY A 99 -1.08 5.67 20.47
N GLY A 100 -1.32 5.56 19.15
CA GLY A 100 -0.68 6.39 18.15
C GLY A 100 -1.04 7.87 18.28
N SER A 101 -2.28 8.18 18.66
CA SER A 101 -2.77 9.57 18.80
C SER A 101 -2.01 10.32 19.89
N GLU A 102 -1.85 9.71 21.06
CA GLU A 102 -1.13 10.27 22.21
C GLU A 102 0.36 10.43 21.89
N SER A 103 0.95 9.43 21.24
CA SER A 103 2.35 9.47 20.82
C SER A 103 2.60 10.57 19.79
N ALA A 104 1.71 10.72 18.81
CA ALA A 104 1.80 11.75 17.79
C ALA A 104 1.67 13.16 18.37
N ALA A 105 0.75 13.36 19.33
CA ALA A 105 0.59 14.63 20.03
C ALA A 105 1.85 15.02 20.82
N LYS A 106 2.48 14.05 21.50
CA LYS A 106 3.74 14.27 22.25
C LYS A 106 4.92 14.57 21.34
N LEU A 107 5.02 13.90 20.20
CA LEU A 107 6.13 14.04 19.25
C LEU A 107 5.99 15.26 18.34
N GLY A 108 4.79 15.84 18.21
CA GLY A 108 4.53 16.98 17.33
C GLY A 108 4.78 16.63 15.87
N ILE A 109 4.13 15.58 15.36
CA ILE A 109 4.31 15.13 13.97
C ILE A 109 3.99 16.28 13.00
N PRO A 110 4.94 16.69 12.14
CA PRO A 110 4.73 17.80 11.22
C PRO A 110 3.55 17.56 10.27
N GLU A 111 2.87 18.65 9.88
CA GLU A 111 1.88 18.61 8.82
C GLU A 111 2.53 18.24 7.49
N THR A 112 1.87 17.34 6.78
CA THR A 112 2.30 16.83 5.47
C THR A 112 1.10 16.20 4.77
N TYR A 113 1.29 15.68 3.55
CA TYR A 113 0.29 14.87 2.89
C TYR A 113 -0.17 13.73 3.82
N THR A 114 -1.46 13.74 4.14
CA THR A 114 -2.04 12.86 5.15
C THR A 114 -3.29 12.21 4.59
N VAL A 115 -3.46 10.92 4.84
CA VAL A 115 -4.70 10.21 4.48
C VAL A 115 -5.26 9.50 5.70
N GLU A 116 -6.58 9.43 5.75
CA GLU A 116 -7.30 8.62 6.73
C GLU A 116 -7.21 7.14 6.36
N THR A 117 -7.08 6.29 7.37
CA THR A 117 -7.05 4.84 7.21
C THR A 117 -8.44 4.27 7.51
N GLY A 118 -8.75 3.11 6.92
CA GLY A 118 -10.00 2.41 7.23
C GLY A 118 -10.14 1.93 8.69
N GLY A 119 -9.08 2.03 9.50
CA GLY A 119 -9.09 1.73 10.93
C GLY A 119 -9.32 2.95 11.83
N GLY A 120 -9.58 4.14 11.28
CA GLY A 120 -9.76 5.39 12.02
C GLY A 120 -8.44 6.09 12.40
N GLY A 121 -7.29 5.57 11.96
CA GLY A 121 -5.98 6.21 12.08
C GLY A 121 -5.61 7.09 10.89
N ARG A 122 -4.37 7.59 10.87
CA ARG A 122 -3.85 8.46 9.80
C ARG A 122 -2.47 8.02 9.35
N HIS A 123 -2.20 8.11 8.05
CA HIS A 123 -0.84 7.97 7.51
C HIS A 123 -0.29 9.35 7.14
N HIS A 124 0.85 9.72 7.70
CA HIS A 124 1.58 10.94 7.35
C HIS A 124 2.78 10.60 6.47
N TYR A 125 2.85 11.19 5.27
CA TYR A 125 3.85 10.85 4.25
C TYR A 125 5.02 11.83 4.26
N PHE A 126 6.24 11.33 4.25
CA PHE A 126 7.46 12.13 4.24
C PHE A 126 8.43 11.62 3.17
N THR A 127 9.05 12.54 2.45
CA THR A 127 10.24 12.23 1.64
C THR A 127 11.47 12.28 2.53
N HIS A 128 12.42 11.38 2.31
CA HIS A 128 13.66 11.35 3.09
C HIS A 128 14.86 10.93 2.24
N GLU A 129 16.05 11.28 2.71
CA GLU A 129 17.31 10.76 2.17
C GLU A 129 17.77 9.55 3.00
N GLY A 130 18.62 8.70 2.40
CA GLY A 130 19.15 7.51 3.07
C GLY A 130 18.16 6.34 3.16
N LYS A 131 18.52 5.31 3.93
CA LYS A 131 17.71 4.11 4.15
C LYS A 131 17.07 4.16 5.52
N ILE A 132 15.74 4.20 5.56
CA ILE A 132 14.99 4.04 6.82
C ILE A 132 14.50 2.59 6.90
N ARG A 133 14.71 1.95 8.06
CA ARG A 133 14.20 0.61 8.30
C ARG A 133 12.70 0.67 8.55
N ASN A 134 11.94 -0.20 7.92
CA ASN A 134 10.52 -0.36 8.21
C ASN A 134 10.36 -1.24 9.46
N SER A 135 9.56 -0.81 10.43
CA SER A 135 9.18 -1.58 11.62
C SER A 135 7.96 -2.48 11.39
N ALA A 136 7.28 -2.30 10.26
CA ALA A 136 6.16 -3.10 9.79
C ALA A 136 6.33 -3.41 8.29
N GLY A 137 6.23 -4.69 7.90
CA GLY A 137 6.37 -5.13 6.51
C GLY A 137 6.61 -6.63 6.38
#